data_AF-A0A7J4SQ92-F1
#
_entry.id   AF-A0A7J4SQ92-F1
#
_cell.length_a   1.000
_cell.length_b   1.000
_cell.length_c   1.000
_cell.angle_alpha   90.00
_cell.angle_beta   90.00
_cell.angle_gamma   90.00
#
_symmetry.space_group_name_H-M   'P 1'
#
loop_
_entity.id
_entity.type
_entity.pdbx_description
1 polymer ?
#
loop_
_entity_poly.entity_id
_entity_poly.type
_entity_poly.pdbx_seq_one_letter_code
_entity_poly.pdbx_strand_id
1 'polypeptide(L)'
;DQDRIGIVVFADNAKYDLGSSGEYTQGAGGGAILIRHNPRLLVIPDIWGVSTMPVHDFFKPRREISRRSIVDTVLELASEAGQNLRKNLSEKIMRMIDKSDKRDHTLFESETLKVHKDTPVFDGAFSNRCYSESVKYAFINFRSKAMSAGRYNPDEDKILTDQWARIIVHLPYAFQAKRMFPDVFRHDRRNLPVWDDIESEIGPEPIRENFPEGIAGDSEFESANDGYRRMISKTDQFKQFVEERIEKTQRASSMVGNQYTGSIFLALMSALESDFNENQDMKGSRIGLCGYGSGAKAKVFEGIIQPEWKHIASRFSLFSRIDDRQPIDKSIYEALHRGSKGSSVISPSGEFA
;
A
#
# COMPACT_ATOMS: atom_id res chain seq x y z
N ASP A 1 -0.29 -33.91 7.70
CA ASP A 1 -1.70 -34.02 8.11
C ASP A 1 -2.53 -33.06 7.26
N GLN A 2 -3.44 -33.62 6.44
CA GLN A 2 -4.27 -32.91 5.47
C GLN A 2 -5.47 -32.21 6.13
N ASP A 3 -5.80 -32.57 7.38
CA ASP A 3 -6.92 -31.96 8.12
C ASP A 3 -6.49 -30.71 8.91
N ARG A 4 -5.19 -30.44 8.98
CA ARG A 4 -4.68 -29.23 9.63
C ARG A 4 -5.06 -28.00 8.84
N ILE A 5 -5.49 -26.99 9.59
CA ILE A 5 -5.87 -25.69 9.08
C ILE A 5 -4.86 -24.65 9.59
N GLY A 6 -4.37 -23.81 8.69
CA GLY A 6 -3.60 -22.62 9.03
C GLY A 6 -4.51 -21.39 9.10
N ILE A 7 -4.22 -20.47 10.01
CA ILE A 7 -4.88 -19.16 10.08
C ILE A 7 -3.80 -18.11 9.89
N VAL A 8 -3.94 -17.28 8.86
CA VAL A 8 -3.10 -16.09 8.64
C VAL A 8 -3.91 -14.87 9.03
N VAL A 9 -3.44 -14.12 10.01
CA VAL A 9 -4.09 -12.89 10.48
C VAL A 9 -3.30 -11.68 10.00
N PHE A 10 -4.01 -10.65 9.56
CA PHE A 10 -3.46 -9.34 9.28
C PHE A 10 -4.28 -8.29 10.04
N ALA A 11 -3.61 -7.30 10.60
CA ALA A 11 -4.26 -6.19 11.29
C ALA A 11 -3.32 -4.99 11.29
N ASP A 12 -3.80 -3.87 10.78
CA ASP A 12 -3.00 -2.66 10.63
C ASP A 12 -3.85 -1.41 10.86
N ASN A 13 -3.20 -0.39 11.38
CA ASN A 13 -3.70 0.97 11.47
C ASN A 13 -2.72 1.89 10.71
N ALA A 14 -3.07 2.24 9.48
CA ALA A 14 -2.31 3.15 8.65
C ALA A 14 -2.54 4.58 9.11
N LYS A 15 -1.60 5.09 9.93
CA LYS A 15 -1.65 6.40 10.54
C LYS A 15 -0.51 7.29 10.05
N TYR A 16 -0.86 8.49 9.63
CA TYR A 16 0.05 9.55 9.17
C TYR A 16 -0.11 10.78 10.07
N ASP A 17 0.77 11.77 9.92
CA ASP A 17 0.65 13.00 10.68
C ASP A 17 -0.53 13.85 10.19
N LEU A 18 -1.25 14.50 11.11
CA LEU A 18 -2.31 15.46 10.78
C LEU A 18 -1.75 16.56 9.88
N GLY A 19 -2.45 16.88 8.79
CA GLY A 19 -2.05 17.85 7.77
C GLY A 19 -0.96 17.36 6.80
N SER A 20 -0.45 16.13 6.96
CA SER A 20 0.57 15.60 6.04
C SER A 20 -0.05 15.16 4.71
N SER A 21 0.78 15.07 3.67
CA SER A 21 0.37 14.55 2.35
C SER A 21 -0.07 13.09 2.35
N GLY A 22 0.11 12.36 3.46
CA GLY A 22 -0.38 10.99 3.63
C GLY A 22 -1.64 10.88 4.51
N GLU A 23 -2.12 11.96 5.11
CA GLU A 23 -3.26 11.90 6.03
C GLU A 23 -4.52 11.35 5.36
N TYR A 24 -4.79 11.79 4.12
CA TYR A 24 -5.99 11.36 3.38
C TYR A 24 -5.90 9.90 2.87
N THR A 25 -4.73 9.26 2.96
CA THR A 25 -4.54 7.85 2.58
C THR A 25 -4.62 6.90 3.77
N GLN A 26 -4.83 7.42 4.98
CA GLN A 26 -5.01 6.63 6.19
C GLN A 26 -6.16 5.63 6.06
N GLY A 27 -6.13 4.60 6.90
CA GLY A 27 -7.16 3.59 7.00
C GLY A 27 -6.79 2.60 8.10
N ALA A 28 -7.74 1.74 8.44
CA ALA A 28 -7.49 0.68 9.41
C ALA A 28 -8.33 -0.54 9.08
N GLY A 29 -7.87 -1.69 9.54
CA GLY A 29 -8.67 -2.89 9.57
C GLY A 29 -7.82 -4.13 9.79
N GLY A 30 -8.52 -5.26 9.83
CA GLY A 30 -7.90 -6.55 9.99
C GLY A 30 -8.82 -7.66 9.51
N GLY A 31 -8.23 -8.83 9.38
CA GLY A 31 -8.92 -10.01 8.88
C GLY A 31 -8.09 -11.26 9.09
N ALA A 32 -8.72 -12.39 8.77
CA ALA A 32 -8.11 -13.71 8.89
C ALA A 32 -8.39 -14.52 7.62
N ILE A 33 -7.40 -15.30 7.21
CA ILE A 33 -7.46 -16.17 6.04
C ILE A 33 -7.25 -17.60 6.51
N LEU A 34 -8.16 -18.47 6.08
CA LEU A 34 -8.07 -19.90 6.33
C LEU A 34 -7.25 -20.57 5.22
N ILE A 35 -6.16 -21.23 5.59
CA ILE A 35 -5.31 -22.01 4.68
C ILE A 35 -5.58 -23.49 4.91
N ARG A 36 -5.91 -24.23 3.85
CA ARG A 36 -6.26 -25.65 3.91
C ARG A 36 -5.95 -26.36 2.59
N HIS A 37 -5.80 -27.69 2.62
CA HIS A 37 -5.42 -28.51 1.44
C HIS A 37 -6.44 -28.45 0.29
N ASN A 38 -7.75 -28.40 0.60
CA ASN A 38 -8.83 -28.33 -0.39
C ASN A 38 -9.56 -26.98 -0.31
N PRO A 39 -8.95 -25.85 -0.75
CA PRO A 39 -9.50 -24.53 -0.56
C PRO A 39 -10.81 -24.32 -1.34
N ARG A 40 -11.75 -23.56 -0.79
CA ARG A 40 -13.05 -23.25 -1.42
C ARG A 40 -13.07 -21.98 -2.25
N LEU A 41 -12.09 -21.12 -2.01
CA LEU A 41 -12.05 -19.78 -2.57
C LEU A 41 -11.03 -19.70 -3.70
N LEU A 42 -9.76 -19.96 -3.37
CA LEU A 42 -8.63 -19.70 -4.24
C LEU A 42 -7.54 -20.75 -4.01
N VAL A 43 -7.01 -21.32 -5.10
CA VAL A 43 -5.74 -22.07 -5.11
C VAL A 43 -4.65 -21.14 -5.61
N ILE A 44 -3.48 -21.16 -4.97
CA ILE A 44 -2.31 -20.40 -5.42
C ILE A 44 -1.29 -21.40 -5.97
N PRO A 45 -1.03 -21.42 -7.30
CA PRO A 45 0.06 -22.21 -7.87
C PRO A 45 1.42 -21.75 -7.35
N ASP A 46 2.40 -22.65 -7.31
CA ASP A 46 3.75 -22.35 -6.82
C ASP A 46 4.63 -21.67 -7.88
N ILE A 47 4.14 -20.56 -8.43
CA ILE A 47 4.87 -19.71 -9.39
C ILE A 47 4.84 -18.29 -8.85
N TRP A 48 5.98 -17.83 -8.33
CA TRP A 48 6.09 -16.54 -7.65
C TRP A 48 7.15 -15.67 -8.29
N GLY A 49 6.74 -14.53 -8.83
CA GLY A 49 7.62 -13.42 -9.14
C GLY A 49 7.99 -12.65 -7.88
N VAL A 50 9.26 -12.31 -7.73
CA VAL A 50 9.77 -11.57 -6.57
C VAL A 50 10.71 -10.46 -7.04
N SER A 51 10.60 -9.30 -6.39
CA SER A 51 11.57 -8.21 -6.50
C SER A 51 11.87 -7.65 -5.11
N THR A 52 13.12 -7.27 -4.87
CA THR A 52 13.59 -6.63 -3.64
C THR A 52 14.60 -5.54 -3.99
N MET A 53 14.46 -4.37 -3.38
CA MET A 53 15.39 -3.24 -3.56
C MET A 53 15.64 -2.61 -2.19
N PRO A 54 16.89 -2.33 -1.78
CA PRO A 54 17.17 -1.70 -0.49
C PRO A 54 16.96 -0.18 -0.60
N VAL A 55 15.75 0.30 -0.27
CA VAL A 55 15.36 1.71 -0.39
C VAL A 55 14.67 2.21 0.87
N HIS A 56 14.75 3.52 1.11
CA HIS A 56 14.08 4.19 2.24
C HIS A 56 12.90 5.04 1.75
N ASP A 57 12.00 4.44 0.99
CA ASP A 57 10.83 5.13 0.45
C ASP A 57 9.80 5.49 1.54
N PHE A 58 9.57 4.53 2.44
CA PHE A 58 8.67 4.66 3.58
C PHE A 58 9.14 3.76 4.72
N PHE A 59 9.30 4.30 5.91
CA PHE A 59 9.76 3.55 7.08
C PHE A 59 9.32 4.20 8.41
N LYS A 60 9.33 3.42 9.49
CA LYS A 60 9.00 3.88 10.85
C LYS A 60 10.25 3.79 11.75
N PRO A 61 11.16 4.77 11.70
CA PRO A 61 12.39 4.71 12.48
C PRO A 61 12.09 4.91 13.97
N ARG A 62 12.98 4.40 14.84
CA ARG A 62 13.04 4.86 16.22
C ARG A 62 13.51 6.31 16.20
N ARG A 63 12.71 7.21 16.78
CA ARG A 63 13.06 8.63 16.85
C ARG A 63 13.77 8.91 18.16
N GLU A 64 14.71 9.84 18.13
CA GLU A 64 15.44 10.28 19.32
C GLU A 64 15.21 11.78 19.51
N ILE A 65 14.80 12.17 20.72
CA ILE A 65 14.61 13.56 21.11
C ILE A 65 15.61 13.85 22.21
N SER A 66 16.46 14.87 22.05
CA SER A 66 17.40 15.23 23.11
C SER A 66 16.67 15.82 24.31
N ARG A 67 17.16 15.56 25.54
CA ARG A 67 16.62 16.18 26.76
C ARG A 67 16.52 17.71 26.64
N ARG A 68 17.54 18.31 26.01
CA ARG A 68 17.60 19.75 25.75
C ARG A 68 16.44 20.24 24.88
N SER A 69 16.13 19.52 23.79
CA SER A 69 15.00 19.86 22.94
C SER A 69 13.68 19.84 23.70
N ILE A 70 13.49 18.90 24.62
CA ILE A 70 12.27 18.84 25.46
C ILE A 70 12.16 20.11 26.32
N VAL A 71 13.24 20.51 26.98
CA VAL A 71 13.29 21.72 27.82
C VAL A 71 13.04 22.97 26.99
N ASP A 72 13.70 23.11 25.84
CA ASP A 72 13.57 24.27 24.95
C ASP A 72 12.11 24.42 24.46
N THR A 73 11.49 23.34 23.98
CA THR A 73 10.09 23.37 23.50
C THR A 73 9.10 23.77 24.62
N VAL A 74 9.28 23.30 25.85
CA VAL A 74 8.41 23.69 26.98
C VAL A 74 8.57 25.16 27.33
N LEU A 75 9.80 25.68 27.27
CA LEU A 75 10.07 27.09 27.51
C LEU A 75 9.50 27.98 26.40
N GLU A 76 9.59 27.57 25.14
CA GLU A 76 8.95 28.27 24.02
C GLU A 76 7.44 28.40 24.23
N LEU A 77 6.75 27.28 24.56
CA LEU A 77 5.32 27.29 24.88
C LEU A 77 4.98 28.19 26.07
N ALA A 78 5.80 28.22 27.11
CA ALA A 78 5.61 29.12 28.24
C ALA A 78 5.73 30.60 27.82
N SER A 79 6.67 30.91 26.92
CA SER A 79 6.81 32.25 26.34
C SER A 79 5.59 32.64 25.49
N GLU A 80 5.08 31.73 24.68
CA GLU A 80 3.84 31.92 23.89
C GLU A 80 2.62 32.17 24.79
N ALA A 81 2.59 31.53 25.97
CA ALA A 81 1.59 31.79 27.00
C ALA A 81 1.82 33.10 27.79
N GLY A 82 2.74 33.96 27.35
CA GLY A 82 3.01 35.28 27.94
C GLY A 82 3.92 35.27 29.16
N GLN A 83 4.64 34.18 29.45
CA GLN A 83 5.58 34.13 30.58
C GLN A 83 6.90 34.83 30.24
N ASN A 84 7.37 35.70 31.15
CA ASN A 84 8.67 36.33 31.03
C ASN A 84 9.77 35.40 31.53
N LEU A 85 10.48 34.76 30.59
CA LEU A 85 11.55 33.81 30.90
C LEU A 85 12.91 34.51 31.01
N ARG A 86 13.73 34.08 31.97
CA ARG A 86 15.10 34.59 32.13
C ARG A 86 15.97 34.09 30.97
N LYS A 87 16.93 34.93 30.53
CA LYS A 87 17.97 34.50 29.57
C LYS A 87 18.73 33.27 30.10
N ASN A 88 19.02 32.33 29.21
CA ASN A 88 19.76 31.09 29.47
C ASN A 88 19.09 30.16 30.49
N LEU A 89 17.76 30.25 30.66
CA LEU A 89 17.03 29.38 31.58
C LEU A 89 17.14 27.90 31.18
N SER A 90 17.10 27.59 29.89
CA SER A 90 17.32 26.22 29.36
C SER A 90 18.63 25.60 29.86
N GLU A 91 19.76 26.30 29.71
CA GLU A 91 21.06 25.81 30.17
C GLU A 91 21.12 25.58 31.68
N LYS A 92 20.47 26.46 32.45
CA LYS A 92 20.38 26.30 33.90
C LYS A 92 19.56 25.08 34.28
N ILE A 93 18.43 24.85 33.62
CA ILE A 93 17.59 23.66 33.82
C ILE A 93 18.38 22.40 33.49
N MET A 94 19.06 22.36 32.34
CA MET A 94 19.88 21.21 31.95
C MET A 94 20.94 20.87 33.01
N ARG A 95 21.66 21.86 33.53
CA ARG A 95 22.65 21.65 34.62
C ARG A 95 22.02 21.20 35.94
N MET A 96 20.77 21.56 36.19
CA MET A 96 20.05 21.18 37.40
C MET A 96 19.47 19.78 37.32
N ILE A 97 19.05 19.32 36.14
CA ILE A 97 18.54 17.96 35.92
C ILE A 97 19.56 16.92 36.43
N ASP A 98 20.84 17.07 36.08
CA ASP A 98 21.90 16.14 36.49
C ASP A 98 22.15 16.11 38.02
N LYS A 99 21.75 17.18 38.71
CA LYS A 99 21.92 17.37 40.17
C LYS A 99 20.62 17.16 40.94
N SER A 100 19.52 16.88 40.25
CA SER A 100 18.20 16.72 40.83
C SER A 100 17.89 15.25 41.04
N ASP A 101 16.99 14.96 41.98
CA ASP A 101 16.38 13.63 42.14
C ASP A 101 15.59 13.18 40.88
N LYS A 102 15.43 14.08 39.88
CA LYS A 102 14.83 13.79 38.58
C LYS A 102 15.81 13.28 37.54
N ARG A 103 17.12 13.20 37.81
CA ARG A 103 18.09 12.73 36.78
C ARG A 103 17.74 11.33 36.27
N ASP A 104 17.28 10.44 37.15
CA ASP A 104 16.96 9.05 36.82
C ASP A 104 15.47 8.88 36.44
N HIS A 105 14.75 9.98 36.23
CA HIS A 105 13.40 9.95 35.67
C HIS A 105 13.47 9.55 34.19
N THR A 106 12.51 8.79 33.68
CA THR A 106 12.50 8.27 32.29
C THR A 106 12.69 9.34 31.21
N LEU A 107 12.30 10.58 31.47
CA LEU A 107 12.50 11.72 30.55
C LEU A 107 13.95 12.19 30.45
N PHE A 108 14.77 11.93 31.47
CA PHE A 108 16.09 12.53 31.66
C PHE A 108 17.20 11.51 31.97
N GLU A 109 16.88 10.22 32.12
CA GLU A 109 17.87 9.17 32.43
C GLU A 109 18.92 8.97 31.32
N SER A 110 18.58 9.32 30.06
CA SER A 110 19.44 9.16 28.87
C SER A 110 19.47 10.43 28.03
N GLU A 111 20.60 10.75 27.38
CA GLU A 111 20.80 12.03 26.63
C GLU A 111 19.70 12.25 25.58
N THR A 112 19.20 11.15 25.04
CA THR A 112 18.06 11.12 24.15
C THR A 112 16.94 10.25 24.73
N LEU A 113 15.71 10.76 24.61
CA LEU A 113 14.49 10.00 24.79
C LEU A 113 14.15 9.29 23.47
N LYS A 114 14.06 7.96 23.51
CA LYS A 114 13.65 7.16 22.36
C LYS A 114 12.13 7.13 22.27
N VAL A 115 11.59 7.64 21.17
CA VAL A 115 10.16 7.71 20.91
C VAL A 115 9.80 6.78 19.75
N HIS A 116 8.84 5.89 20.00
CA HIS A 116 8.16 5.15 18.94
C HIS A 116 6.94 5.95 18.50
N LYS A 117 6.90 6.33 17.23
CA LYS A 117 5.76 7.03 16.64
C LYS A 117 5.13 6.14 15.59
N ASP A 118 3.81 6.06 15.61
CA ASP A 118 3.05 5.29 14.62
C ASP A 118 3.18 5.87 13.21
N THR A 119 3.44 7.19 13.11
CA THR A 119 3.51 7.88 11.83
C THR A 119 4.87 7.67 11.14
N PRO A 120 4.86 7.36 9.84
CA PRO A 120 6.06 7.04 9.07
C PRO A 120 6.84 8.29 8.67
N VAL A 121 8.10 8.07 8.30
CA VAL A 121 8.88 8.98 7.44
C VAL A 121 8.73 8.45 6.02
N PHE A 122 8.37 9.31 5.07
CA PHE A 122 8.13 8.90 3.70
C PHE A 122 8.34 10.04 2.70
N ASP A 123 8.72 9.68 1.48
CA ASP A 123 8.61 10.53 0.29
C ASP A 123 7.56 9.90 -0.63
N GLY A 124 6.43 10.58 -0.80
CA GLY A 124 5.30 10.04 -1.57
C GLY A 124 5.60 9.84 -3.05
N ALA A 125 6.39 10.73 -3.67
CA ALA A 125 6.74 10.59 -5.07
C ALA A 125 7.73 9.42 -5.25
N PHE A 126 8.73 9.34 -4.38
CA PHE A 126 9.68 8.23 -4.39
C PHE A 126 9.02 6.88 -4.08
N SER A 127 8.10 6.83 -3.12
CA SER A 127 7.33 5.61 -2.79
C SER A 127 6.50 5.10 -3.95
N ASN A 128 5.84 5.99 -4.70
CA ASN A 128 5.11 5.59 -5.92
C ASN A 128 6.06 4.99 -6.97
N ARG A 129 7.25 5.58 -7.17
CA ARG A 129 8.25 5.03 -8.10
C ARG A 129 8.74 3.65 -7.65
N CYS A 130 9.13 3.50 -6.38
CA CYS A 130 9.58 2.23 -5.81
C CYS A 130 8.49 1.15 -5.94
N TYR A 131 7.22 1.51 -5.75
CA TYR A 131 6.08 0.62 -5.99
C TYR A 131 6.06 0.13 -7.44
N SER A 132 5.95 1.05 -8.40
CA SER A 132 5.83 0.69 -9.83
C SER A 132 7.00 -0.18 -10.28
N GLU A 133 8.23 0.22 -9.95
CA GLU A 133 9.43 -0.51 -10.32
C GLU A 133 9.48 -1.91 -9.69
N SER A 134 9.20 -2.02 -8.39
CA SER A 134 9.22 -3.30 -7.71
C SER A 134 8.18 -4.26 -8.28
N VAL A 135 6.96 -3.78 -8.55
CA VAL A 135 5.88 -4.60 -9.14
C VAL A 135 6.23 -4.99 -10.58
N LYS A 136 6.77 -4.08 -11.39
CA LYS A 136 7.27 -4.37 -12.74
C LYS A 136 8.30 -5.49 -12.72
N TYR A 137 9.35 -5.38 -11.91
CA TYR A 137 10.40 -6.40 -11.83
C TYR A 137 9.88 -7.73 -11.27
N ALA A 138 8.97 -7.70 -10.29
CA ALA A 138 8.33 -8.90 -9.80
C ALA A 138 7.47 -9.57 -10.90
N PHE A 139 6.76 -8.79 -11.72
CA PHE A 139 6.02 -9.30 -12.87
C PHE A 139 6.93 -9.92 -13.93
N ILE A 140 8.05 -9.27 -14.27
CA ILE A 140 9.06 -9.83 -15.19
C ILE A 140 9.56 -11.18 -14.68
N ASN A 141 9.89 -11.26 -13.38
CA ASN A 141 10.30 -12.51 -12.75
C ASN A 141 9.20 -13.57 -12.78
N PHE A 142 7.94 -13.19 -12.54
CA PHE A 142 6.79 -14.09 -12.64
C PHE A 142 6.63 -14.64 -14.06
N ARG A 143 6.63 -13.77 -15.08
CA ARG A 143 6.50 -14.16 -16.50
C ARG A 143 7.59 -15.15 -16.92
N SER A 144 8.84 -14.87 -16.56
CA SER A 144 9.97 -15.77 -16.84
C SER A 144 9.80 -17.15 -16.19
N LYS A 145 9.35 -17.20 -14.94
CA LYS A 145 9.06 -18.46 -14.25
C LYS A 145 7.85 -19.19 -14.81
N ALA A 146 6.81 -18.46 -15.20
CA ALA A 146 5.63 -19.03 -15.85
C ALA A 146 6.00 -19.69 -17.20
N MET A 147 6.88 -19.07 -17.99
CA MET A 147 7.41 -19.68 -19.22
C MET A 147 8.22 -20.94 -18.91
N SER A 148 9.15 -20.86 -17.96
CA SER A 148 9.99 -22.00 -17.57
C SER A 148 9.19 -23.18 -17.02
N ALA A 149 8.05 -22.90 -16.39
CA ALA A 149 7.14 -23.92 -15.85
C ALA A 149 6.10 -24.42 -16.87
N GLY A 150 6.16 -23.97 -18.14
CA GLY A 150 5.18 -24.33 -19.17
C GLY A 150 3.78 -23.77 -18.92
N ARG A 151 3.63 -22.79 -18.01
CA ARG A 151 2.36 -22.12 -17.71
C ARG A 151 2.00 -21.08 -18.76
N TYR A 152 2.99 -20.46 -19.41
CA TYR A 152 2.77 -19.37 -20.36
C TYR A 152 3.69 -19.49 -21.56
N ASN A 153 3.13 -19.50 -22.77
CA ASN A 153 3.87 -19.42 -24.02
C ASN A 153 3.53 -18.11 -24.75
N PRO A 154 4.46 -17.16 -24.89
CA PRO A 154 4.17 -15.88 -25.53
C PRO A 154 3.80 -15.98 -27.02
N ASP A 155 4.14 -17.08 -27.69
CA ASP A 155 3.85 -17.27 -29.13
C ASP A 155 2.46 -17.88 -29.38
N GLU A 156 1.90 -18.60 -28.39
CA GLU A 156 0.64 -19.34 -28.52
C GLU A 156 -0.48 -18.77 -27.65
N ASP A 157 -0.14 -18.22 -26.50
CA ASP A 157 -1.11 -17.73 -25.53
C ASP A 157 -1.46 -16.25 -25.73
N LYS A 158 -2.65 -15.88 -25.27
CA LYS A 158 -2.99 -14.47 -25.04
C LYS A 158 -2.00 -13.80 -24.09
N ILE A 159 -1.82 -12.49 -24.23
CA ILE A 159 -1.05 -11.64 -23.31
C ILE A 159 -1.31 -12.05 -21.85
N LEU A 160 -0.24 -12.22 -21.06
CA LEU A 160 -0.33 -12.81 -19.73
C LEU A 160 -1.29 -12.06 -18.81
N THR A 161 -1.24 -10.72 -18.77
CA THR A 161 -2.21 -9.96 -17.96
C THR A 161 -3.64 -10.08 -18.49
N ASP A 162 -3.83 -10.35 -19.79
CA ASP A 162 -5.15 -10.58 -20.39
C ASP A 162 -5.75 -11.94 -20.02
N GLN A 163 -4.96 -12.85 -19.44
CA GLN A 163 -5.47 -14.12 -18.90
C GLN A 163 -6.02 -14.00 -17.48
N TRP A 164 -5.76 -12.89 -16.79
CA TRP A 164 -6.19 -12.66 -15.41
C TRP A 164 -7.52 -11.95 -15.35
N ALA A 165 -8.61 -12.65 -15.04
CA ALA A 165 -9.95 -12.08 -14.97
C ALA A 165 -10.04 -10.86 -14.04
N ARG A 166 -9.26 -10.83 -12.95
CA ARG A 166 -9.07 -9.65 -12.09
C ARG A 166 -7.61 -9.49 -11.72
N ILE A 167 -7.21 -8.26 -11.43
CA ILE A 167 -5.88 -7.91 -10.97
C ILE A 167 -6.00 -7.25 -9.60
N ILE A 168 -5.66 -8.02 -8.58
CA ILE A 168 -5.67 -7.61 -7.18
C ILE A 168 -4.33 -6.98 -6.85
N VAL A 169 -4.34 -5.75 -6.34
CA VAL A 169 -3.10 -5.02 -6.01
C VAL A 169 -3.14 -4.53 -4.58
N HIS A 170 -1.97 -4.32 -3.98
CA HIS A 170 -1.87 -3.54 -2.76
C HIS A 170 -2.27 -2.08 -3.05
N LEU A 171 -3.29 -1.55 -2.36
CA LEU A 171 -3.84 -0.22 -2.58
C LEU A 171 -3.59 0.71 -1.38
N PRO A 172 -2.47 1.46 -1.35
CA PRO A 172 -2.27 2.56 -0.40
C PRO A 172 -3.29 3.69 -0.55
N TYR A 173 -3.85 3.86 -1.75
CA TYR A 173 -5.02 4.69 -2.02
C TYR A 173 -5.78 4.13 -3.22
N ALA A 174 -7.10 4.33 -3.28
CA ALA A 174 -7.97 3.62 -4.22
C ALA A 174 -7.55 3.69 -5.69
N PHE A 175 -7.13 4.86 -6.16
CA PHE A 175 -6.79 5.07 -7.57
C PHE A 175 -5.34 4.72 -7.92
N GLN A 176 -4.57 4.16 -6.99
CA GLN A 176 -3.16 3.88 -7.21
C GLN A 176 -2.93 2.85 -8.31
N ALA A 177 -3.78 1.82 -8.40
CA ALA A 177 -3.67 0.79 -9.44
C ALA A 177 -3.57 1.41 -10.85
N LYS A 178 -4.43 2.39 -11.15
CA LYS A 178 -4.45 3.10 -12.46
C LYS A 178 -3.14 3.82 -12.76
N ARG A 179 -2.41 4.24 -11.73
CA ARG A 179 -1.13 4.95 -11.89
C ARG A 179 0.06 4.01 -12.00
N MET A 180 0.01 2.86 -11.33
CA MET A 180 1.17 1.96 -11.23
C MET A 180 1.18 0.87 -12.30
N PHE A 181 0.02 0.47 -12.83
CA PHE A 181 -0.06 -0.58 -13.85
C PHE A 181 0.37 -0.24 -15.29
N PRO A 182 0.49 1.04 -15.73
CA PRO A 182 0.99 1.34 -17.07
C PRO A 182 2.34 0.68 -17.40
N ASP A 183 3.24 0.51 -16.43
CA ASP A 183 4.52 -0.17 -16.66
C ASP A 183 4.37 -1.66 -16.95
N VAL A 184 3.53 -2.35 -16.19
CA VAL A 184 3.25 -3.78 -16.39
C VAL A 184 2.56 -3.98 -17.72
N PHE A 185 1.55 -3.14 -18.01
CA PHE A 185 0.80 -3.15 -19.26
C PHE A 185 1.69 -2.88 -20.48
N ARG A 186 2.61 -1.92 -20.38
CA ARG A 186 3.64 -1.70 -21.41
C ARG A 186 4.52 -2.92 -21.58
N HIS A 187 5.06 -3.45 -20.48
CA HIS A 187 6.06 -4.51 -20.53
C HIS A 187 5.53 -5.83 -21.13
N ASP A 188 4.29 -6.19 -20.86
CA ASP A 188 3.74 -7.46 -21.36
C ASP A 188 3.14 -7.38 -22.77
N ARG A 189 3.04 -6.16 -23.31
CA ARG A 189 2.60 -5.88 -24.68
C ARG A 189 3.72 -5.45 -25.61
N ARG A 190 4.84 -4.96 -25.07
CA ARG A 190 6.00 -4.55 -25.86
C ARG A 190 6.42 -5.70 -26.79
N ASN A 191 6.70 -5.36 -28.05
CA ASN A 191 7.03 -6.28 -29.14
C ASN A 191 5.86 -7.13 -29.66
N LEU A 192 4.61 -6.81 -29.30
CA LEU A 192 3.41 -7.39 -29.92
C LEU A 192 2.74 -6.36 -30.83
N PRO A 193 2.04 -6.78 -31.89
CA PRO A 193 1.35 -5.86 -32.82
C PRO A 193 0.41 -4.86 -32.14
N VAL A 194 -0.23 -5.24 -31.03
CA VAL A 194 -1.11 -4.35 -30.26
C VAL A 194 -0.38 -3.13 -29.69
N TRP A 195 0.92 -3.24 -29.46
CA TRP A 195 1.73 -2.13 -28.96
C TRP A 195 1.98 -1.09 -30.05
N ASP A 196 2.05 -1.49 -31.32
CA ASP A 196 2.24 -0.58 -32.46
C ASP A 196 1.05 0.41 -32.57
N ASP A 197 -0.16 -0.05 -32.26
CA ASP A 197 -1.36 0.80 -32.21
C ASP A 197 -1.26 1.85 -31.09
N ILE A 198 -0.79 1.44 -29.89
CA ILE A 198 -0.59 2.35 -28.75
C ILE A 198 0.49 3.37 -29.09
N GLU A 199 1.62 2.91 -29.63
CA GLU A 199 2.75 3.76 -30.00
C GLU A 199 2.37 4.77 -31.09
N SER A 200 1.49 4.39 -32.01
CA SER A 200 0.91 5.30 -33.00
C SER A 200 0.04 6.39 -32.38
N GLU A 201 -0.61 6.13 -31.23
CA GLU A 201 -1.44 7.10 -30.50
C GLU A 201 -0.59 8.05 -29.64
N ILE A 202 0.39 7.52 -28.89
CA ILE A 202 1.11 8.28 -27.84
C ILE A 202 2.57 8.60 -28.18
N GLY A 203 3.05 8.16 -29.33
CA GLY A 203 4.44 8.31 -29.76
C GLY A 203 5.37 7.23 -29.18
N PRO A 204 6.64 7.26 -29.62
CA PRO A 204 7.63 6.26 -29.25
C PRO A 204 7.99 6.31 -27.77
N GLU A 205 8.36 5.15 -27.25
CA GLU A 205 8.83 5.01 -25.88
C GLU A 205 10.12 5.83 -25.65
N PRO A 206 10.31 6.46 -24.47
CA PRO A 206 11.61 6.98 -24.06
C PRO A 206 12.67 5.88 -24.02
N ILE A 207 13.78 6.08 -24.74
CA ILE A 207 14.91 5.15 -24.82
C ILE A 207 16.08 5.74 -24.01
N ARG A 208 16.71 4.97 -23.11
CA ARG A 208 17.73 5.48 -22.16
C ARG A 208 18.92 6.11 -22.88
N GLU A 209 19.29 5.55 -24.03
CA GLU A 209 20.40 5.98 -24.89
C GLU A 209 20.20 7.39 -25.46
N ASN A 210 18.96 7.90 -25.46
CA ASN A 210 18.65 9.27 -25.93
C ASN A 210 18.86 10.34 -24.85
N PHE A 211 19.26 9.96 -23.63
CA PHE A 211 19.43 10.87 -22.49
C PHE A 211 20.90 10.89 -22.04
N PRO A 212 21.40 12.01 -21.51
CA PRO A 212 22.78 12.11 -21.02
C PRO A 212 23.14 11.03 -19.99
N GLU A 213 24.42 10.68 -19.89
CA GLU A 213 24.89 9.84 -18.78
C GLU A 213 24.95 10.64 -17.47
N GLY A 214 24.82 9.92 -16.35
CA GLY A 214 24.89 10.48 -15.01
C GLY A 214 23.54 10.97 -14.47
N ILE A 215 23.59 11.49 -13.23
CA ILE A 215 22.42 11.75 -12.37
C ILE A 215 21.38 12.66 -13.05
N ALA A 216 21.83 13.69 -13.78
CA ALA A 216 20.94 14.61 -14.45
C ALA A 216 20.15 13.90 -15.57
N GLY A 217 20.83 13.13 -16.43
CA GLY A 217 20.18 12.40 -17.51
C GLY A 217 19.32 11.24 -17.01
N ASP A 218 19.69 10.58 -15.90
CA ASP A 218 18.83 9.61 -15.23
C ASP A 218 17.53 10.26 -14.75
N SER A 219 17.61 11.45 -14.14
CA SER A 219 16.43 12.20 -13.72
C SER A 219 15.54 12.65 -14.88
N GLU A 220 16.13 13.03 -16.01
CA GLU A 220 15.40 13.39 -17.23
C GLU A 220 14.70 12.17 -17.85
N PHE A 221 15.41 11.04 -17.94
CA PHE A 221 14.85 9.78 -18.44
C PHE A 221 13.68 9.29 -17.57
N GLU A 222 13.82 9.37 -16.24
CA GLU A 222 12.73 9.03 -15.32
C GLU A 222 11.53 9.96 -15.48
N SER A 223 11.76 11.26 -15.66
CA SER A 223 10.69 12.23 -15.92
C SER A 223 9.96 11.95 -17.24
N ALA A 224 10.70 11.55 -18.28
CA ALA A 224 10.13 11.14 -19.56
C ALA A 224 9.30 9.85 -19.41
N ASN A 225 9.79 8.85 -18.67
CA ASN A 225 9.03 7.63 -18.38
C ASN A 225 7.75 7.93 -17.58
N ASP A 226 7.80 8.83 -16.59
CA ASP A 226 6.62 9.27 -15.85
C ASP A 226 5.60 9.97 -16.75
N GLY A 227 6.05 10.78 -17.70
CA GLY A 227 5.22 11.34 -18.75
C GLY A 227 4.57 10.26 -19.61
N TYR A 228 5.36 9.30 -20.06
CA TYR A 228 4.91 8.19 -20.91
C TYR A 228 3.89 7.28 -20.22
N ARG A 229 4.12 6.93 -18.95
CA ARG A 229 3.16 6.20 -18.09
C ARG A 229 1.80 6.91 -18.03
N ARG A 230 1.80 8.25 -17.93
CA ARG A 230 0.56 9.05 -17.95
C ARG A 230 -0.11 9.01 -19.32
N MET A 231 0.64 9.01 -20.42
CA MET A 231 0.06 8.90 -21.76
C MET A 231 -0.60 7.53 -21.96
N ILE A 232 0.08 6.43 -21.60
CA ILE A 232 -0.50 5.08 -21.59
C ILE A 232 -1.83 5.07 -20.81
N SER A 233 -1.85 5.70 -19.62
CA SER A 233 -3.05 5.72 -18.78
C SER A 233 -4.28 6.41 -19.40
N LYS A 234 -4.06 7.19 -20.47
CA LYS A 234 -5.10 7.92 -21.21
C LYS A 234 -5.56 7.21 -22.47
N THR A 235 -4.85 6.18 -22.93
CA THR A 235 -5.26 5.37 -24.09
C THR A 235 -6.55 4.63 -23.79
N ASP A 236 -7.39 4.41 -24.79
CA ASP A 236 -8.65 3.71 -24.60
C ASP A 236 -8.45 2.23 -24.27
N GLN A 237 -7.41 1.61 -24.85
CA GLN A 237 -7.03 0.24 -24.52
C GLN A 237 -6.68 0.07 -23.04
N PHE A 238 -5.90 1.00 -22.45
CA PHE A 238 -5.57 0.91 -21.02
C PHE A 238 -6.79 1.21 -20.13
N LYS A 239 -7.64 2.18 -20.51
CA LYS A 239 -8.89 2.45 -19.76
C LYS A 239 -9.79 1.23 -19.74
N GLN A 240 -9.97 0.55 -20.87
CA GLN A 240 -10.73 -0.68 -20.96
C GLN A 240 -10.11 -1.79 -20.11
N PHE A 241 -8.80 -1.97 -20.17
CA PHE A 241 -8.08 -2.92 -19.32
C PHE A 241 -8.30 -2.66 -17.81
N VAL A 242 -8.22 -1.39 -17.39
CA VAL A 242 -8.50 -0.99 -16.01
C VAL A 242 -9.95 -1.28 -15.63
N GLU A 243 -10.91 -0.95 -16.49
CA GLU A 243 -12.33 -1.19 -16.24
C GLU A 243 -12.62 -2.69 -16.07
N GLU A 244 -12.10 -3.52 -16.97
CA GLU A 244 -12.36 -4.96 -16.97
C GLU A 244 -11.65 -5.69 -15.82
N ARG A 245 -10.44 -5.27 -15.43
CA ARG A 245 -9.57 -6.07 -14.56
C ARG A 245 -9.32 -5.49 -13.18
N ILE A 246 -9.41 -4.16 -13.03
CA ILE A 246 -8.96 -3.45 -11.82
C ILE A 246 -10.12 -2.76 -11.11
N GLU A 247 -11.14 -2.27 -11.82
CA GLU A 247 -12.19 -1.43 -11.23
C GLU A 247 -12.87 -2.06 -10.01
N LYS A 248 -13.28 -3.33 -10.10
CA LYS A 248 -13.94 -4.02 -8.98
C LYS A 248 -13.04 -4.21 -7.75
N THR A 249 -11.73 -4.19 -7.94
CA THR A 249 -10.74 -4.45 -6.88
C THR A 249 -10.48 -3.21 -6.03
N GLN A 250 -10.76 -2.00 -6.54
CA GLN A 250 -10.53 -0.74 -5.82
C GLN A 250 -11.76 -0.19 -5.09
N ARG A 251 -12.98 -0.71 -5.35
CA ARG A 251 -14.24 -0.19 -4.78
C ARG A 251 -14.19 -0.09 -3.26
N ALA A 252 -13.94 -1.19 -2.55
CA ALA A 252 -13.89 -1.16 -1.08
C ALA A 252 -12.76 -0.26 -0.54
N SER A 253 -11.60 -0.25 -1.21
CA SER A 253 -10.45 0.57 -0.81
C SER A 253 -10.76 2.08 -0.89
N SER A 254 -11.63 2.51 -1.80
CA SER A 254 -12.10 3.92 -1.87
C SER A 254 -12.95 4.37 -0.69
N MET A 255 -13.52 3.42 0.06
CA MET A 255 -14.37 3.70 1.21
C MET A 255 -13.63 3.51 2.54
N VAL A 256 -12.55 2.71 2.55
CA VAL A 256 -11.85 2.29 3.78
C VAL A 256 -10.48 2.94 3.94
N GLY A 257 -9.78 3.25 2.84
CA GLY A 257 -8.40 3.71 2.85
C GLY A 257 -7.39 2.56 3.01
N ASN A 258 -6.15 2.90 3.39
CA ASN A 258 -5.06 1.93 3.45
C ASN A 258 -5.15 1.02 4.68
N GLN A 259 -5.09 -0.29 4.50
CA GLN A 259 -4.98 -1.29 5.57
C GLN A 259 -3.60 -1.96 5.61
N TYR A 260 -2.57 -1.32 5.04
CA TYR A 260 -1.22 -1.88 4.86
C TYR A 260 -1.26 -3.35 4.39
N THR A 261 -0.92 -4.30 5.26
CA THR A 261 -0.87 -5.73 4.89
C THR A 261 -2.25 -6.28 4.51
N GLY A 262 -3.32 -5.68 5.03
CA GLY A 262 -4.71 -6.01 4.71
C GLY A 262 -5.19 -5.51 3.35
N SER A 263 -4.57 -4.49 2.76
CA SER A 263 -5.14 -3.81 1.57
C SER A 263 -5.29 -4.74 0.36
N ILE A 264 -4.36 -5.69 0.18
CA ILE A 264 -4.46 -6.67 -0.92
C ILE A 264 -5.65 -7.62 -0.71
N PHE A 265 -5.97 -7.98 0.54
CA PHE A 265 -7.09 -8.85 0.86
C PHE A 265 -8.42 -8.10 0.81
N LEU A 266 -8.43 -6.82 1.21
CA LEU A 266 -9.58 -5.94 0.99
C LEU A 266 -9.90 -5.82 -0.51
N ALA A 267 -8.88 -5.65 -1.36
CA ALA A 267 -9.05 -5.61 -2.80
C ALA A 267 -9.56 -6.94 -3.38
N LEU A 268 -9.07 -8.08 -2.86
CA LEU A 268 -9.58 -9.41 -3.22
C LEU A 268 -11.05 -9.57 -2.84
N MET A 269 -11.43 -9.22 -1.61
CA MET A 269 -12.81 -9.30 -1.15
C MET A 269 -13.73 -8.38 -1.96
N SER A 270 -13.28 -7.15 -2.24
CA SER A 270 -13.98 -6.18 -3.09
C SER A 270 -14.30 -6.77 -4.47
N ALA A 271 -13.30 -7.39 -5.11
CA ALA A 271 -13.44 -7.99 -6.42
C ALA A 271 -14.45 -9.14 -6.41
N LEU A 272 -14.29 -10.08 -5.47
CA LEU A 272 -15.13 -11.28 -5.39
C LEU A 272 -16.57 -10.98 -4.99
N GLU A 273 -16.80 -10.06 -4.05
CA GLU A 273 -18.16 -9.66 -3.69
C GLU A 273 -18.85 -8.89 -4.81
N SER A 274 -18.12 -8.01 -5.52
CA SER A 274 -18.64 -7.33 -6.71
C SER A 274 -19.03 -8.31 -7.80
N ASP A 275 -18.16 -9.28 -8.10
CA ASP A 275 -18.44 -10.32 -9.10
C ASP A 275 -19.58 -11.25 -8.70
N PHE A 276 -19.72 -11.54 -7.41
CA PHE A 276 -20.86 -12.28 -6.88
C PHE A 276 -22.17 -11.51 -7.08
N ASN A 277 -22.21 -10.23 -6.69
CA ASN A 277 -23.39 -9.38 -6.79
C ASN A 277 -23.81 -9.14 -8.25
N GLU A 278 -22.86 -9.08 -9.17
CA GLU A 278 -23.08 -8.91 -10.61
C GLU A 278 -23.30 -10.25 -11.35
N ASN A 279 -23.49 -11.35 -10.61
CA ASN A 279 -23.75 -12.69 -11.14
C ASN A 279 -22.68 -13.23 -12.11
N GLN A 280 -21.44 -12.74 -12.02
CA GLN A 280 -20.34 -13.24 -12.85
C GLN A 280 -20.03 -14.70 -12.52
N ASP A 281 -19.59 -15.48 -13.50
CA ASP A 281 -18.99 -16.79 -13.24
C ASP A 281 -17.47 -16.69 -13.31
N MET A 282 -16.85 -16.84 -12.15
CA MET A 282 -15.39 -16.76 -11.99
C MET A 282 -14.77 -18.13 -11.79
N LYS A 283 -15.54 -19.23 -11.80
CA LYS A 283 -15.02 -20.58 -11.52
C LYS A 283 -13.90 -20.95 -12.50
N GLY A 284 -12.76 -21.35 -11.96
CA GLY A 284 -11.58 -21.74 -12.75
C GLY A 284 -10.81 -20.57 -13.37
N SER A 285 -11.34 -19.35 -13.28
CA SER A 285 -10.65 -18.16 -13.76
C SER A 285 -9.40 -17.88 -12.92
N ARG A 286 -8.37 -17.36 -13.59
CA ARG A 286 -7.16 -16.88 -12.93
C ARG A 286 -7.33 -15.43 -12.54
N ILE A 287 -6.78 -15.06 -11.39
CA ILE A 287 -6.65 -13.67 -10.94
C ILE A 287 -5.18 -13.39 -10.67
N GLY A 288 -4.69 -12.22 -11.08
CA GLY A 288 -3.34 -11.77 -10.75
C GLY A 288 -3.32 -11.10 -9.39
N LEU A 289 -2.26 -11.31 -8.61
CA LEU A 289 -2.05 -10.68 -7.31
C LEU A 289 -0.68 -9.99 -7.29
N CYS A 290 -0.68 -8.69 -6.99
CA CYS A 290 0.52 -7.86 -6.91
C CYS A 290 0.63 -7.27 -5.50
N GLY A 291 1.43 -7.93 -4.65
CA GLY A 291 1.76 -7.45 -3.32
C GLY A 291 2.98 -6.54 -3.33
N TYR A 292 2.94 -5.50 -2.51
CA TYR A 292 4.04 -4.57 -2.29
C TYR A 292 4.17 -4.23 -0.81
N GLY A 293 5.40 -4.05 -0.34
CA GLY A 293 5.71 -3.40 0.93
C GLY A 293 6.97 -2.55 0.78
N SER A 294 6.94 -1.34 1.31
CA SER A 294 8.06 -0.40 1.31
C SER A 294 9.30 -0.93 2.02
N GLY A 295 10.47 -0.42 1.63
CA GLY A 295 11.79 -0.91 2.06
C GLY A 295 12.71 -1.49 0.99
N ALA A 296 12.32 -2.02 -0.18
CA ALA A 296 11.01 -2.39 -0.71
C ALA A 296 11.04 -3.84 -1.25
N LYS A 297 9.89 -4.51 -1.19
CA LYS A 297 9.69 -5.88 -1.67
C LYS A 297 8.35 -6.00 -2.37
N ALA A 298 8.35 -6.60 -3.55
CA ALA A 298 7.14 -6.95 -4.28
C ALA A 298 7.06 -8.44 -4.58
N LYS A 299 5.82 -8.93 -4.67
CA LYS A 299 5.50 -10.28 -5.14
C LYS A 299 4.39 -10.22 -6.16
N VAL A 300 4.58 -10.95 -7.26
CA VAL A 300 3.54 -11.17 -8.27
C VAL A 300 3.28 -12.67 -8.38
N PHE A 301 2.03 -13.05 -8.29
CA PHE A 301 1.58 -14.44 -8.39
C PHE A 301 0.14 -14.45 -8.89
N GLU A 302 -0.39 -15.63 -9.15
CA GLU A 302 -1.78 -15.79 -9.57
C GLU A 302 -2.53 -16.74 -8.64
N GLY A 303 -3.85 -16.61 -8.62
CA GLY A 303 -4.74 -17.53 -7.95
C GLY A 303 -5.80 -18.06 -8.92
N ILE A 304 -6.24 -19.29 -8.69
CA ILE A 304 -7.30 -19.96 -9.47
C ILE A 304 -8.54 -20.03 -8.59
N ILE A 305 -9.63 -19.41 -9.05
CA ILE A 305 -10.90 -19.38 -8.33
C ILE A 305 -11.54 -20.76 -8.30
N GLN A 306 -11.96 -21.19 -7.12
CA GLN A 306 -12.49 -22.54 -6.88
C GLN A 306 -14.02 -22.59 -7.01
N PRO A 307 -14.63 -23.75 -7.27
CA PRO A 307 -16.07 -23.85 -7.58
C PRO A 307 -17.01 -23.31 -6.50
N GLU A 308 -16.61 -23.36 -5.23
CA GLU A 308 -17.42 -22.89 -4.09
C GLU A 308 -17.26 -21.39 -3.78
N TRP A 309 -16.56 -20.62 -4.63
CA TRP A 309 -16.23 -19.22 -4.35
C TRP A 309 -17.46 -18.36 -4.06
N LYS A 310 -18.59 -18.57 -4.77
CA LYS A 310 -19.84 -17.83 -4.56
C LYS A 310 -20.39 -18.00 -3.15
N HIS A 311 -20.33 -19.21 -2.59
CA HIS A 311 -20.76 -19.48 -1.21
C HIS A 311 -19.90 -18.76 -0.17
N ILE A 312 -18.61 -18.55 -0.47
CA ILE A 312 -17.71 -17.80 0.40
C ILE A 312 -17.97 -16.29 0.26
N ALA A 313 -18.03 -15.79 -0.97
CA ALA A 313 -18.25 -14.37 -1.26
C ALA A 313 -19.59 -13.86 -0.73
N SER A 314 -20.65 -14.68 -0.79
CA SER A 314 -21.98 -14.32 -0.26
C SER A 314 -22.01 -14.08 1.26
N ARG A 315 -20.94 -14.45 1.98
CA ARG A 315 -20.82 -14.31 3.44
C ARG A 315 -19.88 -13.19 3.86
N PHE A 316 -19.25 -12.49 2.92
CA PHE A 316 -18.36 -11.38 3.25
C PHE A 316 -19.11 -10.20 3.85
N SER A 317 -20.27 -9.87 3.26
CA SER A 317 -21.08 -8.71 3.60
C SER A 317 -20.23 -7.43 3.68
N LEU A 318 -19.19 -7.31 2.85
CA LEU A 318 -18.19 -6.25 2.94
C LEU A 318 -18.83 -4.88 2.72
N PHE A 319 -19.60 -4.72 1.64
CA PHE A 319 -20.17 -3.42 1.31
C PHE A 319 -21.25 -3.00 2.30
N SER A 320 -22.12 -3.93 2.70
CA SER A 320 -23.11 -3.68 3.78
C SER A 320 -22.44 -3.24 5.08
N ARG A 321 -21.36 -3.91 5.51
CA ARG A 321 -20.62 -3.52 6.72
C ARG A 321 -19.95 -2.15 6.60
N ILE A 322 -19.54 -1.76 5.40
CA ILE A 322 -18.95 -0.45 5.13
C ILE A 322 -20.03 0.65 5.17
N ASP A 323 -21.23 0.36 4.66
CA ASP A 323 -22.39 1.26 4.63
C ASP A 323 -22.96 1.50 6.04
N ASP A 324 -22.89 0.50 6.92
CA ASP A 324 -23.35 0.60 8.31
C ASP A 324 -22.40 1.39 9.24
N ARG A 325 -21.30 1.96 8.72
CA ARG A 325 -20.36 2.74 9.54
C ARG A 325 -20.94 4.09 9.95
N GLN A 326 -20.53 4.57 11.14
CA GLN A 326 -20.90 5.90 11.63
C GLN A 326 -19.89 6.96 11.12
N PRO A 327 -20.33 7.97 10.35
CA PRO A 327 -19.49 9.12 10.07
C PRO A 327 -19.22 9.91 11.36
N ILE A 328 -17.98 10.38 11.49
CA ILE A 328 -17.53 11.23 12.60
C ILE A 328 -17.10 12.60 12.06
N ASP A 329 -17.22 13.63 12.89
CA ASP A 329 -16.72 14.96 12.53
C ASP A 329 -15.19 15.06 12.66
N LYS A 330 -14.64 16.14 12.11
CA LYS A 330 -13.21 16.43 12.14
C LYS A 330 -12.65 16.51 13.56
N SER A 331 -13.38 17.10 14.50
CA SER A 331 -12.91 17.30 15.87
C SER A 331 -12.79 15.97 16.63
N ILE A 332 -13.73 15.05 16.43
CA ILE A 332 -13.71 13.70 16.96
C ILE A 332 -12.56 12.91 16.33
N TYR A 333 -12.39 12.99 15.01
CA TYR A 333 -11.27 12.37 14.31
C TYR A 333 -9.92 12.84 14.87
N GLU A 334 -9.70 14.15 15.01
CA GLU A 334 -8.45 14.71 15.55
C GLU A 334 -8.23 14.30 17.01
N ALA A 335 -9.29 14.23 17.82
CA ALA A 335 -9.20 13.80 19.21
C ALA A 335 -8.84 12.30 19.34
N LEU A 336 -9.41 11.44 18.49
CA LEU A 336 -9.03 10.03 18.39
C LEU A 336 -7.60 9.87 17.88
N HIS A 337 -7.21 10.64 16.86
CA HIS A 337 -5.87 10.61 16.27
C HIS A 337 -4.80 11.00 17.28
N ARG A 338 -5.05 12.06 18.07
CA ARG A 338 -4.13 12.52 19.13
C ARG A 338 -4.19 11.66 20.39
N GLY A 339 -5.17 10.76 20.52
CA GLY A 339 -5.40 9.97 21.73
C GLY A 339 -5.97 10.77 22.89
N SER A 340 -6.43 12.01 22.68
CA SER A 340 -7.10 12.81 23.72
C SER A 340 -8.52 12.31 23.99
N LYS A 341 -9.09 11.54 23.07
CA LYS A 341 -10.30 10.73 23.29
C LYS A 341 -9.91 9.26 23.40
N GLY A 342 -9.99 8.70 24.61
CA GLY A 342 -9.64 7.30 24.90
C GLY A 342 -10.80 6.30 24.76
N SER A 343 -12.02 6.75 24.47
CA SER A 343 -13.20 5.89 24.32
C SER A 343 -13.67 5.84 22.86
N SER A 344 -14.15 4.68 22.45
CA SER A 344 -14.80 4.50 21.14
C SER A 344 -16.04 5.39 21.02
N VAL A 345 -16.32 5.84 19.79
CA VAL A 345 -17.52 6.63 19.46
C VAL A 345 -18.77 5.75 19.49
N ILE A 346 -18.62 4.49 19.10
CA ILE A 346 -19.66 3.46 19.16
C ILE A 346 -19.22 2.40 20.15
N SER A 347 -20.12 1.95 21.03
CA SER A 347 -19.83 0.83 21.93
C SER A 347 -19.54 -0.44 21.13
N PRO A 348 -18.40 -1.12 21.36
CA PRO A 348 -18.12 -2.41 20.75
C PRO A 348 -19.22 -3.44 21.09
N SER A 349 -19.58 -4.27 20.12
CA SER A 349 -20.58 -5.33 20.23
C SER A 349 -20.07 -6.61 19.57
N GLY A 350 -19.25 -7.37 20.30
CA GLY A 350 -18.69 -8.64 19.83
C GLY A 350 -17.31 -8.51 19.15
N GLU A 351 -16.82 -7.29 18.98
CA GLU A 351 -15.39 -7.03 18.74
C GLU A 351 -14.58 -7.15 20.03
N PHE A 352 -13.28 -7.42 19.90
CA PHE A 352 -12.34 -7.35 21.01
C PHE A 352 -12.14 -5.87 21.40
N ALA A 353 -12.46 -5.53 22.64
CA ALA A 353 -12.27 -4.18 23.22
C ALA A 353 -10.83 -3.94 23.68
#